data_AF-A0A142XAS0-F1
#
_entry.id   AF-A0A142XAS0-F1
#
_cell.length_a   1.000
_cell.length_b   1.000
_cell.length_c   1.000
_cell.angle_alpha   90.00
_cell.angle_beta   90.00
_cell.angle_gamma   90.00
#
_symmetry.space_group_name_H-M   'P 1'
#
loop_
_entity.id
_entity.type
_entity.pdbx_description
1 polymer ?
#
loop_
_entity_poly.entity_id
_entity_poly.type
_entity_poly.pdbx_seq_one_letter_code
_entity_poly.pdbx_strand_id
1 'polypeptide(L)'
;MPLPQLRVRFVLPFALVAGLTVSVIGCGGAESVQTYTAPKSEGGEAPGAVEAVAEYRLLGLMVPADKPVWFFKYNGPADQITKYEADFDKLAATVKQTGDAPPEFAPPAGWVRGPGRDGFVKVFATVVTADGKQEVSIAQSGGGIEQNLTRWVGMIGLQSGPDDVTKYTKTVDGTGTKVLRVDLRGPKNPVTNRGPMMGGGK
;
A
#
# COMPACT_ATOMS: atom_id res chain seq x y z
N MET A 1 70.48 -43.52 -38.42
CA MET A 1 71.20 -42.30 -38.85
C MET A 1 70.77 -41.13 -37.98
N PRO A 2 71.63 -40.11 -37.76
CA PRO A 2 72.09 -39.89 -36.38
C PRO A 2 71.72 -38.55 -35.72
N LEU A 3 71.91 -38.54 -34.39
CA LEU A 3 72.32 -37.41 -33.52
C LEU A 3 73.49 -36.59 -34.14
N PRO A 4 73.93 -35.42 -33.63
CA PRO A 4 73.80 -34.86 -32.27
C PRO A 4 73.30 -33.38 -32.30
N GLN A 5 73.42 -32.46 -31.33
CA GLN A 5 74.29 -32.25 -30.15
C GLN A 5 73.57 -31.58 -28.97
N LEU A 6 74.18 -31.71 -27.78
CA LEU A 6 73.94 -30.89 -26.59
C LEU A 6 75.18 -30.01 -26.35
N ARG A 7 75.05 -28.72 -26.03
CA ARG A 7 76.15 -27.93 -25.44
C ARG A 7 75.69 -27.00 -24.32
N VAL A 8 76.16 -27.32 -23.12
CA VAL A 8 76.03 -26.55 -21.89
C VAL A 8 77.20 -25.56 -21.76
N ARG A 9 76.93 -24.35 -21.23
CA ARG A 9 77.79 -23.57 -20.30
C ARG A 9 77.03 -22.29 -19.90
N PHE A 10 76.54 -22.19 -18.66
CA PHE A 10 77.24 -21.63 -17.48
C PHE A 10 77.62 -20.14 -17.62
N VAL A 11 77.06 -19.29 -16.76
CA VAL A 11 77.72 -18.30 -15.86
C VAL A 11 76.63 -17.42 -15.19
N LEU A 12 76.44 -17.61 -13.88
CA LEU A 12 76.04 -16.56 -12.91
C LEU A 12 77.34 -15.97 -12.29
N PRO A 13 77.34 -14.89 -11.47
CA PRO A 13 76.26 -13.96 -11.07
C PRO A 13 76.68 -12.46 -11.21
N PHE A 14 75.84 -11.51 -10.78
CA PHE A 14 76.29 -10.33 -10.01
C PHE A 14 75.14 -9.74 -9.16
N ALA A 15 75.47 -8.99 -8.11
CA ALA A 15 74.56 -8.69 -6.97
C ALA A 15 74.50 -7.20 -6.58
N LEU A 16 73.74 -6.91 -5.51
CA LEU A 16 73.48 -5.64 -4.81
C LEU A 16 72.46 -4.66 -5.45
N VAL A 17 71.75 -3.79 -4.70
CA VAL A 17 71.07 -3.81 -3.37
C VAL A 17 70.45 -2.40 -3.12
N ALA A 18 69.50 -2.30 -2.17
CA ALA A 18 68.80 -1.08 -1.71
C ALA A 18 67.69 -0.54 -2.63
N GLY A 19 66.58 0.03 -2.12
CA GLY A 19 66.14 0.15 -0.73
C GLY A 19 65.07 1.25 -0.55
N LEU A 20 64.37 1.22 0.60
CA LEU A 20 63.42 2.22 1.12
C LEU A 20 61.95 2.24 0.64
N THR A 21 61.12 2.71 1.57
CA THR A 21 59.65 2.68 1.68
C THR A 21 58.92 3.82 0.96
N VAL A 22 57.60 3.70 0.72
CA VAL A 22 56.58 4.64 1.25
C VAL A 22 55.13 4.15 1.13
N SER A 23 54.41 4.40 2.22
CA SER A 23 52.96 4.44 2.54
C SER A 23 51.86 4.15 1.50
N VAL A 24 50.84 3.45 2.00
CA VAL A 24 49.47 3.42 1.45
C VAL A 24 48.84 4.81 1.56
N ILE A 25 48.53 5.45 0.42
CA ILE A 25 47.70 6.66 0.41
C ILE A 25 46.23 6.23 0.39
N GLY A 26 45.62 6.16 1.57
CA GLY A 26 44.17 6.15 1.69
C GLY A 26 43.64 7.55 1.43
N CYS A 27 42.96 7.77 0.30
CA CYS A 27 42.21 9.00 0.07
C CYS A 27 40.96 9.03 0.95
N GLY A 28 41.06 9.74 2.08
CA GLY A 28 39.89 10.23 2.79
C GLY A 28 39.28 11.42 2.03
N GLY A 29 37.97 11.39 1.83
CA GLY A 29 37.20 12.46 1.21
C GLY A 29 35.71 12.21 1.41
N ALA A 30 35.13 12.87 2.41
CA ALA A 30 33.68 12.97 2.49
C ALA A 30 33.19 13.97 1.43
N GLU A 31 31.95 13.81 0.96
CA GLU A 31 30.92 14.86 0.84
C GLU A 31 29.92 14.62 -0.32
N SER A 32 28.63 14.77 0.03
CA SER A 32 27.45 14.96 -0.85
C SER A 32 27.10 13.90 -1.90
N VAL A 33 25.96 13.24 -1.68
CA VAL A 33 25.13 12.72 -2.77
C VAL A 33 24.45 13.91 -3.43
N GLN A 34 25.05 14.46 -4.48
CA GLN A 34 24.40 15.46 -5.33
C GLN A 34 23.45 14.78 -6.31
N THR A 35 22.18 15.13 -6.19
CA THR A 35 21.05 15.00 -7.13
C THR A 35 21.36 14.40 -8.50
N TYR A 36 20.89 13.18 -8.77
CA TYR A 36 20.84 12.66 -10.13
C TYR A 36 19.58 13.14 -10.85
N THR A 37 19.76 13.98 -11.86
CA THR A 37 18.72 14.29 -12.86
C THR A 37 18.72 13.18 -13.91
N ALA A 38 17.70 12.32 -13.89
CA ALA A 38 17.52 11.30 -14.93
C ALA A 38 17.00 11.95 -16.24
N PRO A 39 17.64 11.71 -17.40
CA PRO A 39 17.14 12.21 -18.68
C PRO A 39 15.88 11.45 -19.12
N LYS A 40 15.03 12.14 -19.88
CA LYS A 40 13.82 11.57 -20.47
C LYS A 40 14.20 10.59 -21.59
N SER A 41 13.92 9.30 -21.39
CA SER A 41 14.08 8.26 -22.42
C SER A 41 12.75 8.01 -23.14
N GLU A 42 12.73 8.21 -24.45
CA GLU A 42 11.74 7.62 -25.33
C GLU A 42 12.10 6.15 -25.63
N GLY A 43 11.11 5.29 -25.89
CA GLY A 43 11.36 3.90 -26.32
C GLY A 43 11.24 2.83 -25.22
N GLY A 44 10.08 2.74 -24.58
CA GLY A 44 9.74 1.65 -23.67
C GLY A 44 8.28 1.76 -23.22
N GLU A 45 7.38 1.06 -23.93
CA GLU A 45 5.93 1.14 -23.68
C GLU A 45 5.55 0.34 -22.42
N ALA A 46 5.77 0.96 -21.26
CA ALA A 46 5.31 0.44 -19.97
C ALA A 46 3.78 0.58 -19.85
N PRO A 47 3.07 -0.44 -19.34
CA PRO A 47 1.61 -0.46 -19.33
C PRO A 47 1.04 0.61 -18.38
N GLY A 48 0.54 1.70 -18.97
CA GLY A 48 -0.18 2.77 -18.29
C GLY A 48 0.72 3.64 -17.41
N ALA A 49 0.97 4.88 -17.87
CA ALA A 49 1.37 5.94 -16.96
C ALA A 49 0.23 6.15 -15.95
N VAL A 50 0.38 5.61 -14.74
CA VAL A 50 -0.51 5.93 -13.63
C VAL A 50 -0.40 7.43 -13.36
N GLU A 51 -1.50 8.15 -13.52
CA GLU A 51 -1.59 9.55 -13.14
C GLU A 51 -1.12 9.69 -11.68
N ALA A 52 -0.32 10.72 -11.40
CA ALA A 52 0.23 10.93 -10.07
C ALA A 52 -0.90 11.24 -9.08
N VAL A 53 -1.35 10.21 -8.34
CA VAL A 53 -2.39 10.35 -7.32
C VAL A 53 -1.86 11.25 -6.20
N ALA A 54 -2.32 12.50 -6.18
CA ALA A 54 -1.87 13.51 -5.23
C ALA A 54 -2.26 13.17 -3.77
N GLU A 55 -3.42 12.55 -3.56
CA GLU A 55 -3.93 12.14 -2.25
C GLU A 55 -4.84 10.92 -2.37
N TYR A 56 -4.83 10.05 -1.36
CA TYR A 56 -5.77 8.95 -1.18
C TYR A 56 -6.80 9.28 -0.10
N ARG A 57 -8.00 8.75 -0.25
CA ARG A 57 -9.07 8.84 0.75
C ARG A 57 -9.57 7.47 1.13
N LEU A 58 -9.94 7.29 2.39
CA LEU A 58 -10.64 6.13 2.92
C LEU A 58 -11.90 6.61 3.64
N LEU A 59 -13.05 6.32 3.04
CA LEU A 59 -14.33 6.35 3.70
C LEU A 59 -14.63 4.97 4.28
N GLY A 60 -15.13 4.93 5.51
CA GLY A 60 -15.44 3.69 6.19
C GLY A 60 -16.74 3.76 6.97
N LEU A 61 -17.39 2.62 7.14
CA LEU A 61 -18.49 2.44 8.10
C LEU A 61 -18.09 1.32 9.06
N MET A 62 -18.20 1.55 10.36
CA MET A 62 -18.11 0.53 11.40
C MET A 62 -19.52 0.26 11.95
N VAL A 63 -19.94 -1.00 11.98
CA VAL A 63 -21.33 -1.39 12.23
C VAL A 63 -21.40 -2.56 13.22
N PRO A 64 -22.19 -2.45 14.32
CA PRO A 64 -22.80 -1.22 14.85
C PRO A 64 -21.74 -0.22 15.35
N ALA A 65 -22.14 1.03 15.60
CA ALA A 65 -21.24 2.14 15.93
C ALA A 65 -20.45 1.97 17.23
N ASP A 66 -21.01 1.27 18.21
CA ASP A 66 -20.48 1.08 19.57
C ASP A 66 -19.58 -0.16 19.68
N LYS A 67 -20.00 -1.27 19.06
CA LYS A 67 -19.29 -2.55 19.08
C LYS A 67 -19.19 -3.13 17.66
N PRO A 68 -18.35 -2.55 16.78
CA PRO A 68 -18.34 -2.92 15.37
C PRO A 68 -17.83 -4.33 15.13
N VAL A 69 -18.58 -5.07 14.31
CA VAL A 69 -18.24 -6.41 13.81
C VAL A 69 -18.25 -6.48 12.27
N TRP A 70 -18.81 -5.46 11.62
CA TRP A 70 -18.83 -5.29 10.17
C TRP A 70 -18.19 -3.97 9.75
N PHE A 71 -17.42 -4.03 8.67
CA PHE A 71 -16.74 -2.87 8.09
C PHE A 71 -17.04 -2.74 6.61
N PHE A 72 -17.55 -1.57 6.22
CA PHE A 72 -17.64 -1.15 4.83
C PHE A 72 -16.42 -0.27 4.57
N LYS A 73 -15.59 -0.60 3.57
CA LYS A 73 -14.40 0.18 3.21
C LYS A 73 -14.46 0.64 1.77
N TYR A 74 -14.39 1.95 1.56
CA TYR A 74 -14.41 2.61 0.26
C TYR A 74 -13.19 3.52 0.15
N ASN A 75 -12.23 3.17 -0.70
CA ASN A 75 -10.89 3.74 -0.65
C ASN A 75 -10.18 3.73 -2.01
N GLY A 76 -9.37 4.77 -2.26
CA GLY A 76 -8.71 5.01 -3.54
C GLY A 76 -8.29 6.49 -3.67
N PRO A 77 -7.96 6.96 -4.89
CA PRO A 77 -7.70 8.38 -5.16
C PRO A 77 -8.80 9.30 -4.62
N ALA A 78 -8.40 10.38 -3.94
CA ALA A 78 -9.32 11.21 -3.16
C ALA A 78 -10.41 11.88 -4.00
N ASP A 79 -10.13 12.22 -5.26
CA ASP A 79 -11.06 12.74 -6.25
C ASP A 79 -12.16 11.71 -6.61
N GLN A 80 -11.76 10.46 -6.89
CA GLN A 80 -12.69 9.37 -7.25
C GLN A 80 -13.60 8.99 -6.07
N ILE A 81 -13.08 9.03 -4.84
CA ILE A 81 -13.88 8.81 -3.62
C ILE A 81 -14.82 9.99 -3.36
N THR A 82 -14.36 11.23 -3.58
CA THR A 82 -15.17 12.44 -3.35
C THR A 82 -16.32 12.56 -4.36
N LYS A 83 -16.11 12.15 -5.61
CA LYS A 83 -17.16 12.06 -6.66
C LYS A 83 -18.40 11.29 -6.21
N TYR A 84 -18.23 10.30 -5.34
CA TYR A 84 -19.25 9.32 -4.93
C TYR A 84 -19.58 9.36 -3.43
N GLU A 85 -19.06 10.34 -2.68
CA GLU A 85 -19.26 10.45 -1.23
C GLU A 85 -20.75 10.51 -0.85
N ALA A 86 -21.55 11.31 -1.56
CA ALA A 86 -22.98 11.44 -1.28
C ALA A 86 -23.75 10.11 -1.50
N ASP A 87 -23.29 9.25 -2.41
CA ASP A 87 -23.88 7.92 -2.63
C ASP A 87 -23.40 6.92 -1.57
N PHE A 88 -22.16 7.02 -1.10
CA PHE A 88 -21.68 6.25 0.05
C PHE A 88 -22.45 6.61 1.34
N ASP A 89 -22.80 7.90 1.55
CA ASP A 89 -23.61 8.33 2.68
C ASP A 89 -25.08 7.85 2.56
N LYS A 90 -25.64 7.76 1.33
CA LYS A 90 -26.95 7.10 1.09
C LYS A 90 -26.88 5.60 1.43
N LEU A 91 -25.82 4.90 1.01
CA LEU A 91 -25.63 3.49 1.37
C LEU A 91 -25.63 3.33 2.89
N ALA A 92 -24.87 4.17 3.62
CA ALA A 92 -24.81 4.15 5.08
C ALA A 92 -26.19 4.29 5.75
N ALA A 93 -27.06 5.15 5.23
CA ALA A 93 -28.43 5.32 5.74
C ALA A 93 -29.31 4.07 5.61
N THR A 94 -29.03 3.20 4.63
CA THR A 94 -29.76 1.93 4.42
C THR A 94 -29.21 0.76 5.25
N VAL A 95 -28.08 0.93 5.94
CA VAL A 95 -27.46 -0.17 6.70
C VAL A 95 -28.33 -0.55 7.89
N LYS A 96 -28.70 -1.83 7.96
CA LYS A 96 -29.41 -2.47 9.07
C LYS A 96 -28.60 -3.67 9.57
N GLN A 97 -28.38 -3.74 10.89
CA GLN A 97 -27.66 -4.83 11.53
C GLN A 97 -28.60 -5.64 12.43
N THR A 98 -28.46 -6.96 12.44
CA THR A 98 -29.25 -7.85 13.30
C THR A 98 -28.35 -8.89 13.94
N GLY A 99 -28.01 -8.69 15.23
CA GLY A 99 -26.98 -9.48 15.92
C GLY A 99 -25.64 -9.41 15.19
N ASP A 100 -24.97 -10.55 15.02
CA ASP A 100 -23.71 -10.68 14.28
C ASP A 100 -23.89 -11.08 12.80
N ALA A 101 -25.13 -11.23 12.32
CA ALA A 101 -25.43 -11.60 10.93
C ALA A 101 -24.89 -10.56 9.92
N PRO A 102 -24.68 -10.91 8.64
CA PRO A 102 -24.26 -9.93 7.64
C PRO A 102 -25.25 -8.77 7.50
N PRO A 103 -24.78 -7.51 7.38
CA PRO A 103 -25.64 -6.35 7.32
C PRO A 103 -26.52 -6.36 6.06
N GLU A 104 -27.77 -5.97 6.25
CA GLU A 104 -28.66 -5.58 5.16
C GLU A 104 -28.32 -4.14 4.74
N PHE A 105 -28.28 -3.89 3.44
CA PHE A 105 -28.05 -2.56 2.85
C PHE A 105 -28.51 -2.54 1.40
N ALA A 106 -28.81 -1.36 0.87
CA ALA A 106 -29.10 -1.15 -0.55
C ALA A 106 -27.94 -0.43 -1.25
N PRO A 107 -27.42 -0.95 -2.38
CA PRO A 107 -26.54 -0.19 -3.26
C PRO A 107 -27.21 1.11 -3.74
N PRO A 108 -26.46 2.22 -3.87
CA PRO A 108 -26.92 3.43 -4.55
C PRO A 108 -27.30 3.17 -6.02
N ALA A 109 -28.04 4.10 -6.63
CA ALA A 109 -28.46 3.97 -8.01
C ALA A 109 -27.25 3.79 -8.96
N GLY A 110 -27.34 2.79 -9.84
CA GLY A 110 -26.26 2.43 -10.78
C GLY A 110 -25.08 1.67 -10.17
N TRP A 111 -25.00 1.51 -8.85
CA TRP A 111 -23.96 0.72 -8.21
C TRP A 111 -24.31 -0.78 -8.25
N VAL A 112 -23.32 -1.63 -8.51
CA VAL A 112 -23.52 -3.06 -8.73
C VAL A 112 -23.01 -3.85 -7.52
N ARG A 113 -23.89 -4.62 -6.87
CA ARG A 113 -23.50 -5.53 -5.79
C ARG A 113 -22.83 -6.77 -6.38
N GLY A 114 -21.58 -7.01 -6.01
CA GLY A 114 -20.80 -8.19 -6.36
C GLY A 114 -20.77 -9.25 -5.24
N PRO A 115 -20.27 -10.45 -5.56
CA PRO A 115 -20.07 -11.50 -4.57
C PRO A 115 -18.99 -11.14 -3.54
N GLY A 116 -19.00 -11.86 -2.42
CA GLY A 116 -17.88 -11.87 -1.49
C GLY A 116 -16.64 -12.58 -2.07
N ARG A 117 -15.55 -12.53 -1.32
CA ARG A 117 -14.32 -13.29 -1.59
C ARG A 117 -13.63 -13.67 -0.29
N ASP A 118 -13.15 -14.91 -0.23
CA ASP A 118 -12.34 -15.39 0.88
C ASP A 118 -10.89 -14.88 0.78
N GLY A 119 -10.17 -14.92 1.90
CA GLY A 119 -8.81 -14.42 2.04
C GLY A 119 -8.47 -14.17 3.52
N PHE A 120 -7.38 -13.45 3.79
CA PHE A 120 -6.96 -13.12 5.16
C PHE A 120 -8.03 -12.36 5.97
N VAL A 121 -8.86 -11.57 5.28
CA VAL A 121 -10.12 -11.05 5.83
C VAL A 121 -11.23 -11.51 4.89
N LYS A 122 -12.28 -12.11 5.45
CA LYS A 122 -13.45 -12.55 4.69
C LYS A 122 -14.28 -11.35 4.25
N VAL A 123 -14.34 -11.11 2.94
CA VAL A 123 -15.24 -10.13 2.33
C VAL A 123 -16.55 -10.84 2.02
N PHE A 124 -17.64 -10.40 2.64
CA PHE A 124 -18.98 -10.97 2.46
C PHE A 124 -19.64 -10.53 1.15
N ALA A 125 -19.45 -9.28 0.77
CA ALA A 125 -19.98 -8.70 -0.47
C ALA A 125 -19.08 -7.54 -0.92
N THR A 126 -19.19 -7.21 -2.20
CA THR A 126 -18.64 -5.97 -2.75
C THR A 126 -19.76 -5.11 -3.34
N VAL A 127 -19.52 -3.82 -3.48
CA VAL A 127 -20.38 -2.93 -4.28
C VAL A 127 -19.49 -2.05 -5.14
N VAL A 128 -19.65 -2.14 -6.45
CA VAL A 128 -18.87 -1.38 -7.43
C VAL A 128 -19.62 -0.09 -7.79
N THR A 129 -18.90 1.03 -7.88
CA THR A 129 -19.43 2.34 -8.27
C THR A 129 -19.99 2.34 -9.69
N ALA A 130 -20.87 3.30 -10.00
CA ALA A 130 -21.58 3.38 -11.27
C ALA A 130 -20.68 3.50 -12.53
N ASP A 131 -19.41 3.93 -12.38
CA ASP A 131 -18.43 3.97 -13.47
C ASP A 131 -17.47 2.76 -13.50
N GLY A 132 -17.68 1.77 -12.64
CA GLY A 132 -16.85 0.56 -12.57
C GLY A 132 -15.47 0.75 -11.92
N LYS A 133 -15.09 1.98 -11.52
CA LYS A 133 -13.70 2.30 -11.15
C LYS A 133 -13.34 1.97 -9.71
N GLN A 134 -14.30 1.98 -8.79
CA GLN A 134 -14.04 1.82 -7.36
C GLN A 134 -14.98 0.81 -6.71
N GLU A 135 -14.51 0.18 -5.64
CA GLU A 135 -15.21 -0.88 -4.92
C GLU A 135 -15.37 -0.52 -3.43
N VAL A 136 -16.58 -0.70 -2.90
CA VAL A 136 -16.81 -0.86 -1.46
C VAL A 136 -16.66 -2.34 -1.12
N SER A 137 -15.71 -2.68 -0.25
CA SER A 137 -15.62 -4.02 0.34
C SER A 137 -16.40 -4.07 1.65
N ILE A 138 -17.29 -5.04 1.81
CA ILE A 138 -18.05 -5.32 3.05
C ILE A 138 -17.44 -6.56 3.71
N ALA A 139 -16.80 -6.40 4.86
CA ALA A 139 -16.04 -7.46 5.52
C ALA A 139 -16.41 -7.61 7.00
N GLN A 140 -16.39 -8.85 7.48
CA GLN A 140 -16.51 -9.14 8.91
C GLN A 140 -15.12 -9.05 9.54
N SER A 141 -14.98 -8.33 10.64
CA SER A 141 -13.74 -8.31 11.41
C SER A 141 -13.99 -7.88 12.86
N GLY A 142 -13.12 -8.28 13.77
CA GLY A 142 -13.20 -7.92 15.19
C GLY A 142 -12.25 -6.79 15.60
N GLY A 143 -12.26 -6.50 16.89
CA GLY A 143 -11.45 -5.47 17.53
C GLY A 143 -12.21 -4.16 17.73
N GLY A 144 -11.79 -3.37 18.73
CA GLY A 144 -12.45 -2.10 19.07
C GLY A 144 -12.28 -1.02 18.00
N ILE A 145 -13.02 0.07 18.17
CA ILE A 145 -12.99 1.25 17.28
C ILE A 145 -11.56 1.81 17.17
N GLU A 146 -10.92 2.09 18.30
CA GLU A 146 -9.54 2.64 18.37
C GLU A 146 -8.52 1.75 17.65
N GLN A 147 -8.50 0.45 17.95
CA GLN A 147 -7.60 -0.51 17.31
C GLN A 147 -7.81 -0.60 15.79
N ASN A 148 -9.05 -0.44 15.32
CA ASN A 148 -9.34 -0.38 13.90
C ASN A 148 -8.87 0.95 13.29
N LEU A 149 -9.15 2.07 13.96
CA LEU A 149 -8.83 3.40 13.49
C LEU A 149 -7.31 3.63 13.41
N THR A 150 -6.56 3.29 14.46
CA THR A 150 -5.08 3.30 14.47
C THR A 150 -4.50 2.54 13.28
N ARG A 151 -5.05 1.37 12.94
CA ARG A 151 -4.62 0.60 11.75
C ARG A 151 -4.92 1.36 10.46
N TRP A 152 -6.12 1.93 10.30
CA TRP A 152 -6.53 2.58 9.05
C TRP A 152 -5.83 3.93 8.83
N VAL A 153 -5.60 4.69 9.91
CA VAL A 153 -4.80 5.93 9.95
C VAL A 153 -3.35 5.62 9.52
N GLY A 154 -2.73 4.58 10.07
CA GLY A 154 -1.41 4.12 9.62
C GLY A 154 -1.38 3.64 8.16
N MET A 155 -2.43 2.95 7.70
CA MET A 155 -2.53 2.46 6.31
C MET A 155 -2.58 3.58 5.27
N ILE A 156 -3.20 4.73 5.57
CA ILE A 156 -3.27 5.88 4.67
C ILE A 156 -2.07 6.84 4.82
N GLY A 157 -1.11 6.49 5.69
CA GLY A 157 0.15 7.22 5.86
C GLY A 157 0.12 8.36 6.87
N LEU A 158 -0.89 8.40 7.74
CA LEU A 158 -0.99 9.35 8.84
C LEU A 158 -0.38 8.76 10.13
N GLN A 159 -0.05 9.64 11.08
CA GLN A 159 0.26 9.26 12.45
C GLN A 159 -1.03 9.21 13.28
N SER A 160 -1.25 8.11 14.00
CA SER A 160 -2.37 7.95 14.93
C SER A 160 -2.17 8.68 16.25
N GLY A 161 -3.24 9.19 16.85
CA GLY A 161 -3.25 9.88 18.13
C GLY A 161 -4.50 9.58 18.97
N PRO A 162 -4.54 10.03 20.24
CA PRO A 162 -5.66 9.78 21.15
C PRO A 162 -6.98 10.40 20.66
N ASP A 163 -6.90 11.51 19.91
CA ASP A 163 -8.07 12.24 19.42
C ASP A 163 -8.64 11.69 18.11
N ASP A 164 -8.06 10.63 17.54
CA ASP A 164 -8.40 10.10 16.21
C ASP A 164 -9.90 9.80 16.06
N VAL A 165 -10.54 9.25 17.11
CA VAL A 165 -11.97 8.93 17.10
C VAL A 165 -12.80 10.19 16.90
N THR A 166 -12.57 11.23 17.70
CA THR A 166 -13.25 12.52 17.58
C THR A 166 -12.92 13.24 16.27
N LYS A 167 -11.69 13.09 15.77
CA LYS A 167 -11.19 13.79 14.59
C LYS A 167 -11.70 13.21 13.27
N TYR A 168 -11.80 11.88 13.17
CA TYR A 168 -12.04 11.18 11.90
C TYR A 168 -13.39 10.47 11.83
N THR A 169 -14.20 10.47 12.90
CA THR A 169 -15.46 9.74 12.92
C THR A 169 -16.68 10.63 13.19
N LYS A 170 -17.82 10.27 12.58
CA LYS A 170 -19.14 10.82 12.84
C LYS A 170 -20.14 9.67 12.99
N THR A 171 -20.99 9.70 14.02
CA THR A 171 -22.13 8.77 14.10
C THR A 171 -23.19 9.20 13.09
N VAL A 172 -23.68 8.26 12.29
CA VAL A 172 -24.79 8.44 11.36
C VAL A 172 -25.89 7.43 11.63
N ASP A 173 -27.11 7.76 11.24
CA ASP A 173 -28.26 6.86 11.31
C ASP A 173 -28.29 5.90 10.12
N GLY A 174 -28.30 4.60 10.41
CA GLY A 174 -28.76 3.56 9.51
C GLY A 174 -30.21 3.17 9.81
N THR A 175 -30.70 2.13 9.15
CA THR A 175 -32.07 1.63 9.32
C THR A 175 -32.18 0.79 10.60
N GLY A 176 -32.47 1.45 11.73
CA GLY A 176 -32.58 0.83 13.05
C GLY A 176 -31.24 0.47 13.69
N THR A 177 -30.14 1.06 13.23
CA THR A 177 -28.78 0.82 13.75
C THR A 177 -27.98 2.11 13.64
N LYS A 178 -27.23 2.49 14.68
CA LYS A 178 -26.24 3.58 14.57
C LYS A 178 -24.98 3.05 13.89
N VAL A 179 -24.42 3.83 12.97
CA VAL A 179 -23.22 3.50 12.18
C VAL A 179 -22.14 4.52 12.49
N LEU A 180 -20.92 4.07 12.78
CA LEU A 180 -19.78 4.97 12.96
C LEU A 180 -19.10 5.17 11.61
N ARG A 181 -19.30 6.33 10.99
CA ARG A 181 -18.68 6.67 9.70
C ARG A 181 -17.33 7.32 9.91
N VAL A 182 -16.33 6.81 9.20
CA VAL A 182 -14.94 7.25 9.21
C VAL A 182 -14.62 8.02 7.92
N ASP A 183 -13.82 9.08 8.00
CA ASP A 183 -13.24 9.77 6.85
C ASP A 183 -11.75 10.07 7.11
N LEU A 184 -10.88 9.47 6.30
CA LEU A 184 -9.44 9.67 6.33
C LEU A 184 -8.95 10.13 4.96
N ARG A 185 -7.99 11.06 4.95
CA ARG A 185 -7.23 11.49 3.77
C ARG A 185 -5.75 11.42 4.08
N GLY A 186 -4.93 11.01 3.11
CA GLY A 186 -3.49 10.88 3.33
C GLY A 186 -2.70 10.45 2.09
N PRO A 187 -1.36 10.49 2.17
CA PRO A 187 -0.48 10.33 1.01
C PRO A 187 -0.28 8.88 0.56
N LYS A 188 -0.73 7.86 1.32
CA LYS A 188 -0.49 6.45 0.98
C LYS A 188 -1.77 5.74 0.55
N ASN A 189 -1.64 4.87 -0.45
CA ASN A 189 -2.70 3.98 -0.87
C ASN A 189 -2.96 2.89 0.19
N PRO A 190 -4.14 2.85 0.83
CA PRO A 190 -4.44 1.86 1.86
C PRO A 190 -4.63 0.43 1.30
N VAL A 191 -4.74 0.25 -0.03
CA VAL A 191 -4.81 -1.07 -0.68
C VAL A 191 -3.43 -1.73 -0.78
N THR A 192 -2.40 -0.97 -1.19
CA THR A 192 -1.06 -1.50 -1.48
C THR A 192 -0.18 -1.69 -0.24
N ASN A 193 -0.64 -1.25 0.93
CA ASN A 193 0.04 -1.52 2.21
C ASN A 193 -0.16 -2.97 2.70
N ARG A 194 -0.81 -3.83 1.89
CA ARG A 194 -0.62 -5.29 1.95
C ARG A 194 0.76 -5.57 1.36
N GLY A 195 1.68 -6.09 2.17
CA GLY A 195 3.00 -6.53 1.69
C GLY A 195 2.88 -7.47 0.48
N PRO A 196 3.91 -7.54 -0.38
CA PRO A 196 3.81 -8.11 -1.72
C PRO A 196 3.16 -9.48 -1.69
N MET A 197 2.02 -9.61 -2.39
CA MET A 197 1.44 -10.91 -2.67
C MET A 197 2.41 -11.64 -3.59
N MET A 198 3.16 -12.59 -3.03
CA MET A 198 3.93 -13.55 -3.81
C MET A 198 2.94 -14.29 -4.72
N GLY A 199 2.95 -13.93 -6.00
CA GLY A 199 2.05 -14.52 -6.99
C GLY A 199 2.30 -16.02 -7.04
N GLY A 200 1.28 -16.81 -6.70
CA GLY A 200 1.31 -18.25 -6.92
C GLY A 200 1.41 -18.52 -8.40
N GLY A 201 2.62 -18.82 -8.87
CA GLY A 201 2.86 -19.33 -10.22
C GLY A 201 2.04 -20.61 -10.41
N LYS A 202 1.43 -20.73 -11.59
CA LYS A 202 0.85 -21.99 -12.07
C LYS A 202 1.95 -22.94 -12.53
#